data_AF-A0A1E1W884-F1
#
_entry.id   AF-A0A1E1W884-F1
#
_cell.length_a   1.000
_cell.length_b   1.000
_cell.length_c   1.000
_cell.angle_alpha   90.00
_cell.angle_beta   90.00
_cell.angle_gamma   90.00
#
_symmetry.space_group_name_H-M   'P 1'
#
loop_
_entity.id
_entity.type
_entity.pdbx_description
1 polymer ?
#
loop_
_entity_poly.entity_id
_entity_poly.type
_entity_poly.pdbx_seq_one_letter_code
_entity_poly.pdbx_strand_id
1 'polypeptide(L)'
;AGNKESGKSPNSKSTLEKSDFVTREPISIFSAIKNAKNEQEKKKLNQLLETLRKKLPEGFKIGAAIGEGDCFFDSIAQGLNELKDKGLIAGSKGFSVKSLRKNCKQYAQQINQSKKGSWLGSALKGEGEKLCEYIPRIEFTAE
;
A
#
# COMPACT_ATOMS: atom_id res chain seq x y z
N ALA A 1 25.77 -32.29 -48.21
CA ALA A 1 25.86 -33.12 -46.99
C ALA A 1 26.61 -32.30 -45.95
N GLY A 2 26.13 -31.99 -44.75
CA GLY A 2 24.95 -32.41 -43.99
C GLY A 2 25.34 -32.37 -42.51
N ASN A 3 24.54 -31.65 -41.69
CA ASN A 3 24.31 -31.79 -40.23
C ASN A 3 25.52 -31.83 -39.26
N LYS A 4 25.47 -31.46 -37.98
CA LYS A 4 24.53 -30.94 -36.95
C LYS A 4 25.48 -30.69 -35.73
N GLU A 5 25.28 -29.75 -34.81
CA GLU A 5 24.40 -29.77 -33.63
C GLU A 5 24.77 -28.48 -32.84
N SER A 6 23.87 -27.56 -32.50
CA SER A 6 22.83 -27.58 -31.46
C SER A 6 23.30 -27.07 -30.09
N GLY A 7 22.55 -26.09 -29.58
CA GLY A 7 22.43 -25.76 -28.14
C GLY A 7 23.25 -24.56 -27.72
N LYS A 8 22.72 -23.50 -27.09
CA LYS A 8 21.41 -23.28 -26.48
C LYS A 8 21.29 -21.77 -26.28
N SER A 9 20.35 -21.10 -26.95
CA SER A 9 19.97 -19.73 -26.60
C SER A 9 19.44 -19.72 -25.16
N PRO A 10 19.92 -18.85 -24.27
CA PRO A 10 19.23 -18.59 -23.02
C PRO A 10 17.99 -17.78 -23.38
N ASN A 11 16.87 -18.49 -23.53
CA ASN A 11 15.54 -17.92 -23.46
C ASN A 11 15.40 -17.33 -22.06
N SER A 12 15.76 -16.06 -21.87
CA SER A 12 15.48 -15.31 -20.66
C SER A 12 13.99 -14.97 -20.66
N LYS A 13 13.18 -16.02 -20.52
CA LYS A 13 11.80 -15.92 -20.09
C LYS A 13 11.91 -15.35 -18.68
N SER A 14 11.69 -14.05 -18.52
CA SER A 14 11.55 -13.45 -17.19
C SER A 14 10.27 -14.05 -16.61
N THR A 15 10.43 -15.19 -15.95
CA THR A 15 9.39 -15.79 -15.13
C THR A 15 9.21 -14.80 -13.98
N LEU A 16 8.27 -13.88 -14.15
CA LEU A 16 7.69 -13.11 -13.06
C LEU A 16 7.15 -14.16 -12.08
N GLU A 17 7.91 -14.39 -11.01
CA GLU A 17 7.50 -15.21 -9.89
C GLU A 17 6.16 -14.67 -9.37
N LYS A 18 5.20 -15.55 -9.09
CA LYS A 18 3.88 -15.16 -8.56
C LYS A 18 3.97 -14.35 -7.25
N SER A 19 5.12 -14.38 -6.58
CA SER A 19 5.43 -13.62 -5.36
C SER A 19 5.58 -12.11 -5.57
N ASP A 20 5.68 -11.63 -6.81
CA ASP A 20 5.78 -10.19 -7.09
C ASP A 20 4.42 -9.48 -7.12
N PHE A 21 3.33 -10.25 -7.09
CA PHE A 21 1.98 -9.72 -7.05
C PHE A 21 1.54 -9.54 -5.60
N VAL A 22 1.75 -8.34 -5.09
CA VAL A 22 1.11 -7.90 -3.86
C VAL A 22 -0.41 -7.96 -4.06
N THR A 23 -1.07 -8.91 -3.41
CA THR A 23 -2.53 -9.04 -3.43
C THR A 23 -3.14 -7.89 -2.66
N ARG A 24 -3.59 -6.87 -3.39
CA ARG A 24 -4.41 -5.81 -2.81
C ARG A 24 -5.76 -6.39 -2.45
N GLU A 25 -6.02 -6.48 -1.15
CA GLU A 25 -7.36 -6.76 -0.69
C GLU A 25 -8.21 -5.50 -0.93
N PRO A 26 -9.45 -5.62 -1.39
CA PRO A 26 -10.33 -4.47 -1.37
C PRO A 26 -10.55 -4.00 0.07
N ILE A 27 -10.89 -2.71 0.26
CA ILE A 27 -11.55 -2.29 1.51
C ILE A 27 -12.58 -3.36 1.83
N SER A 28 -12.62 -3.85 3.08
CA SER A 28 -13.28 -5.11 3.50
C SER A 28 -14.60 -5.41 2.79
N ILE A 29 -15.35 -4.36 2.44
CA ILE A 29 -16.55 -4.39 1.62
C ILE A 29 -16.43 -5.09 0.25
N PHE A 30 -15.42 -4.88 -0.61
CA PHE A 30 -15.44 -5.59 -1.92
C PHE A 30 -15.02 -7.05 -1.79
N SER A 31 -14.14 -7.38 -0.83
CA SER A 31 -13.85 -8.77 -0.49
C SER A 31 -15.11 -9.45 0.06
N ALA A 32 -15.83 -8.78 0.97
CA ALA A 32 -17.11 -9.25 1.50
C ALA A 32 -18.19 -9.41 0.41
N ILE A 33 -18.26 -8.52 -0.59
CA ILE A 33 -19.17 -8.66 -1.73
C ILE A 33 -18.82 -9.91 -2.56
N LYS A 34 -17.52 -10.13 -2.82
CA LYS A 34 -17.04 -11.29 -3.58
C LYS A 34 -17.33 -12.61 -2.85
N ASN A 35 -17.22 -12.60 -1.53
CA ASN A 35 -17.33 -13.79 -0.68
C ASN A 35 -18.70 -13.92 0.01
N ALA A 36 -19.69 -13.11 -0.36
CA ALA A 36 -21.02 -13.12 0.25
C ALA A 36 -21.68 -14.50 0.10
N LYS A 37 -22.26 -15.01 1.19
CA LYS A 37 -22.79 -16.38 1.25
C LYS A 37 -24.17 -16.49 0.59
N ASN A 38 -24.86 -15.37 0.41
CA ASN A 38 -26.18 -15.31 -0.23
C ASN A 38 -26.42 -13.97 -0.93
N GLU A 39 -27.41 -13.95 -1.82
CA GLU A 39 -27.78 -12.78 -2.62
C GLU A 39 -28.28 -11.60 -1.78
N GLN A 40 -28.88 -11.86 -0.62
CA GLN A 40 -29.39 -10.79 0.24
C GLN A 40 -28.27 -10.03 0.95
N GLU A 41 -27.26 -10.74 1.44
CA GLU A 41 -26.02 -10.17 1.98
C GLU A 41 -25.27 -9.37 0.92
N LYS A 42 -25.10 -9.96 -0.27
CA LYS A 42 -24.48 -9.29 -1.42
C LYS A 42 -25.22 -8.00 -1.78
N LYS A 43 -26.55 -8.01 -1.81
CA LYS A 43 -27.37 -6.82 -2.08
C LYS A 43 -27.18 -5.73 -1.02
N LYS A 44 -27.15 -6.09 0.27
CA LYS A 44 -26.89 -5.14 1.37
C LYS A 44 -25.51 -4.50 1.26
N LEU A 45 -24.47 -5.29 0.98
CA LEU A 45 -23.11 -4.79 0.83
C LEU A 45 -22.95 -3.86 -0.38
N ASN A 46 -23.59 -4.19 -1.51
CA ASN A 46 -23.62 -3.30 -2.68
C ASN A 46 -24.36 -1.98 -2.38
N GLN A 47 -25.48 -2.02 -1.65
CA GLN A 47 -26.19 -0.81 -1.23
C GLN A 47 -25.33 0.08 -0.30
N LEU A 48 -24.57 -0.53 0.60
CA LEU A 48 -23.63 0.20 1.45
C LEU A 48 -22.53 0.86 0.60
N LEU A 49 -21.95 0.14 -0.35
CA LEU A 49 -20.92 0.68 -1.25
C LEU A 49 -21.44 1.88 -2.05
N GLU A 50 -22.65 1.79 -2.60
CA GLU A 50 -23.30 2.90 -3.31
C GLU A 50 -23.55 4.10 -2.40
N THR A 51 -23.96 3.86 -1.16
CA THR A 51 -24.16 4.93 -0.16
C THR A 51 -22.83 5.63 0.16
N LEU A 52 -21.74 4.87 0.30
CA LEU A 52 -20.41 5.44 0.54
C LEU A 52 -19.93 6.27 -0.66
N ARG A 53 -20.13 5.78 -1.89
CA ARG A 53 -19.80 6.51 -3.12
C ARG A 53 -20.52 7.84 -3.21
N LYS A 54 -21.82 7.87 -2.89
CA LYS A 54 -22.64 9.10 -2.91
C LYS A 54 -22.22 10.16 -1.88
N LYS A 55 -21.51 9.76 -0.83
CA LYS A 55 -20.98 10.69 0.19
C LYS A 55 -19.64 11.30 -0.21
N LEU A 56 -18.97 10.75 -1.23
CA LEU A 56 -17.72 11.31 -1.72
C LEU A 56 -17.99 12.41 -2.75
N PRO A 57 -17.10 13.42 -2.81
CA PRO A 57 -17.18 14.43 -3.87
C PRO A 57 -17.06 13.79 -5.26
N GLU A 58 -17.61 14.47 -6.26
CA GLU A 58 -17.53 14.01 -7.65
C GLU A 58 -16.07 13.79 -8.08
N GLY A 59 -15.83 12.71 -8.82
CA GLY A 59 -14.49 12.31 -9.27
C GLY A 59 -13.66 11.52 -8.26
N PHE A 60 -14.07 11.45 -6.99
CA PHE A 60 -13.42 10.59 -5.99
C PHE A 60 -13.86 9.13 -6.16
N LYS A 61 -12.93 8.20 -5.88
CA LYS A 61 -13.15 6.77 -6.03
C LYS A 61 -12.78 6.06 -4.73
N ILE A 62 -13.56 5.04 -4.39
CA ILE A 62 -13.24 4.10 -3.31
C ILE A 62 -12.38 2.99 -3.91
N GLY A 63 -11.12 2.95 -3.51
CA GLY A 63 -10.14 1.95 -3.97
C GLY A 63 -10.06 0.70 -3.09
N ALA A 64 -9.05 -0.12 -3.36
CA ALA A 64 -8.64 -1.29 -2.58
C ALA A 64 -7.33 -0.95 -1.86
N ALA A 65 -6.97 -1.63 -0.77
CA ALA A 65 -5.68 -1.47 -0.13
C ALA A 65 -5.22 -2.79 0.48
N ILE A 66 -3.91 -3.07 0.41
CA ILE A 66 -3.32 -4.30 1.00
C ILE A 66 -3.85 -4.54 2.43
N GLY A 67 -4.16 -5.80 2.75
CA GLY A 67 -4.59 -6.22 4.08
C GLY A 67 -3.50 -6.08 5.15
N GLU A 68 -3.77 -6.64 6.32
CA GLU A 68 -2.74 -7.06 7.31
C GLU A 68 -1.88 -5.96 7.95
N GLY A 69 -2.23 -4.69 7.80
CA GLY A 69 -1.60 -3.57 8.55
C GLY A 69 -0.80 -2.60 7.68
N ASP A 70 -0.74 -2.85 6.37
CA ASP A 70 -0.16 -1.93 5.38
C ASP A 70 -1.20 -1.10 4.63
N CYS A 71 -2.49 -1.29 4.91
CA CYS A 71 -3.61 -0.63 4.23
C CYS A 71 -3.49 0.90 4.23
N PHE A 72 -3.01 1.51 5.32
CA PHE A 72 -2.79 2.94 5.41
C PHE A 72 -1.74 3.42 4.40
N PHE A 73 -0.56 2.80 4.41
CA PHE A 73 0.54 3.19 3.54
C PHE A 73 0.25 2.88 2.07
N ASP A 74 -0.44 1.76 1.79
CA ASP A 74 -0.83 1.41 0.42
C ASP A 74 -1.87 2.39 -0.13
N SER A 75 -2.86 2.79 0.68
CA SER A 75 -3.84 3.81 0.28
C SER A 75 -3.18 5.15 -0.06
N ILE A 76 -2.22 5.58 0.77
CA ILE A 76 -1.44 6.81 0.51
C ILE A 76 -0.60 6.65 -0.75
N ALA A 77 0.08 5.52 -0.93
CA ALA A 77 0.89 5.26 -2.12
C ALA A 77 0.04 5.30 -3.40
N GLN A 78 -1.14 4.69 -3.39
CA GLN A 78 -2.07 4.72 -4.53
C GLN A 78 -2.52 6.14 -4.85
N GLY A 79 -2.94 6.92 -3.85
CA GLY A 79 -3.35 8.32 -4.06
C GLY A 79 -2.21 9.20 -4.60
N LEU A 80 -1.01 9.08 -4.04
CA LEU A 80 0.16 9.84 -4.51
C LEU A 80 0.58 9.44 -5.93
N ASN A 81 0.48 8.15 -6.28
CA ASN A 81 0.75 7.70 -7.64
C ASN A 81 -0.32 8.21 -8.62
N GLU A 82 -1.60 8.24 -8.25
CA GLU A 82 -2.63 8.82 -9.12
C GLU A 82 -2.40 10.32 -9.37
N LEU A 83 -1.99 11.08 -8.35
CA LEU A 83 -1.61 12.48 -8.51
C LEU A 83 -0.38 12.66 -9.41
N LYS A 84 0.62 11.78 -9.26
CA LYS A 84 1.81 11.74 -10.12
C LYS A 84 1.44 11.44 -11.57
N ASP A 85 0.60 10.44 -11.81
CA ASP A 85 0.18 10.02 -13.16
C ASP A 85 -0.65 11.11 -13.85
N LYS A 86 -1.35 11.95 -13.08
CA LYS A 86 -2.01 13.17 -13.55
C LYS A 86 -1.06 14.36 -13.77
N GLY A 87 0.24 14.19 -13.52
CA GLY A 87 1.25 15.25 -13.67
C GLY A 87 1.24 16.31 -12.56
N LEU A 88 0.51 16.08 -11.46
CA LEU A 88 0.41 17.03 -10.34
C LEU A 88 1.57 16.90 -9.35
N ILE A 89 2.35 15.82 -9.45
CA ILE A 89 3.56 15.59 -8.66
C ILE A 89 4.69 15.25 -9.64
N ALA A 90 5.73 16.08 -9.66
CA ALA A 90 6.91 15.87 -10.50
C ALA A 90 8.08 15.26 -9.70
N GLY A 91 9.02 14.63 -10.41
CA GLY A 91 10.33 14.24 -9.86
C GLY A 91 10.37 13.00 -8.96
N SER A 92 9.27 12.25 -8.82
CA SER A 92 9.25 11.00 -8.04
C SER A 92 9.32 9.75 -8.93
N LYS A 93 10.08 8.73 -8.53
CA LYS A 93 10.08 7.42 -9.22
C LYS A 93 8.76 6.65 -9.05
N GLY A 94 7.90 7.07 -8.12
CA GLY A 94 6.68 6.39 -7.70
C GLY A 94 6.74 6.08 -6.20
N PHE A 95 5.58 5.88 -5.60
CA PHE A 95 5.41 5.64 -4.18
C PHE A 95 5.01 4.18 -3.93
N SER A 96 5.62 3.57 -2.92
CA SER A 96 5.27 2.24 -2.40
C SER A 96 5.21 2.28 -0.88
N VAL A 97 4.52 1.30 -0.28
CA VAL A 97 4.48 1.09 1.18
C VAL A 97 5.88 1.18 1.79
N LYS A 98 6.82 0.42 1.23
CA LYS A 98 8.22 0.39 1.65
C LYS A 98 8.88 1.77 1.61
N SER A 99 8.70 2.53 0.53
CA SER A 99 9.29 3.87 0.41
C SER A 99 8.70 4.86 1.42
N LEU A 100 7.40 4.78 1.69
CA LEU A 100 6.71 5.67 2.63
C LEU A 100 7.12 5.37 4.07
N ARG A 101 7.14 4.09 4.47
CA ARG A 101 7.63 3.66 5.79
C ARG A 101 9.08 4.05 6.03
N LYS A 102 9.95 3.90 5.01
CA LYS A 102 11.34 4.36 5.08
C LYS A 102 11.45 5.87 5.31
N ASN A 103 10.63 6.67 4.64
CA ASN A 103 10.60 8.12 4.85
C ASN A 103 10.14 8.46 6.29
N CYS A 104 9.12 7.78 6.82
CA CYS A 104 8.69 7.94 8.21
C CYS A 104 9.79 7.57 9.21
N LYS A 105 10.54 6.49 8.95
CA LYS A 105 11.70 6.09 9.78
C LYS A 105 12.79 7.15 9.77
N GLN A 106 13.16 7.67 8.61
CA GLN A 106 14.17 8.72 8.47
C GLN A 106 13.76 9.98 9.24
N TYR A 107 12.50 10.39 9.12
CA TYR A 107 11.96 11.50 9.89
C TYR A 107 12.06 11.25 11.40
N ALA A 108 11.64 10.07 11.88
CA ALA A 108 11.72 9.72 13.30
C ALA A 108 13.17 9.69 13.82
N GLN A 109 14.13 9.22 13.02
CA GLN A 109 15.55 9.24 13.36
C GLN A 109 16.09 10.67 13.50
N GLN A 110 15.73 11.57 12.59
CA GLN A 110 16.13 12.99 12.67
C GLN A 110 15.59 13.65 13.94
N ILE A 111 14.31 13.39 14.26
CA ILE A 111 13.70 13.88 15.49
C ILE A 111 14.44 13.35 16.72
N ASN A 112 14.76 12.06 16.75
CA ASN A 112 15.48 11.43 17.86
C ASN A 112 16.87 12.06 18.08
N GLN A 113 17.55 12.42 16.99
CA GLN A 113 18.86 13.10 17.05
C GLN A 113 18.74 14.55 17.50
N SER A 114 17.67 15.25 17.11
CA SER A 114 17.50 16.68 17.41
C SER A 114 17.23 17.00 18.89
N LYS A 115 16.82 16.00 19.69
CA LYS A 115 16.46 16.12 21.12
C LYS A 115 15.48 17.25 21.47
N LYS A 116 14.80 17.84 20.48
CA LYS A 116 13.79 18.87 20.67
C LYS A 116 12.42 18.24 20.84
N GLY A 117 11.55 18.92 21.60
CA GLY A 117 10.13 18.56 21.68
C GLY A 117 9.53 18.56 20.28
N SER A 118 9.13 17.39 19.80
CA SER A 118 8.49 17.22 18.51
C SER A 118 7.03 16.83 18.69
N TRP A 119 6.21 17.17 17.70
CA TRP A 119 4.84 16.67 17.63
C TRP A 119 4.82 15.14 17.65
N LEU A 120 5.70 14.48 16.90
CA LEU A 120 5.79 13.01 16.86
C LEU A 120 6.07 12.41 18.25
N GLY A 121 7.04 12.95 18.99
CA GLY A 121 7.35 12.47 20.34
C GLY A 121 6.17 12.65 21.31
N SER A 122 5.40 13.73 21.15
CA SER A 122 4.20 13.98 21.96
C SER A 122 3.06 13.03 21.59
N ALA A 123 2.86 12.76 20.29
CA ALA A 123 1.87 11.81 19.79
C ALA A 123 2.16 10.39 20.29
N LEU A 124 3.41 9.91 20.13
CA LEU A 124 3.82 8.59 20.61
C LEU A 124 3.66 8.44 22.13
N LYS A 125 4.01 9.48 22.90
CA LYS A 125 3.80 9.48 24.35
C LYS A 125 2.31 9.35 24.72
N GLY A 126 1.41 9.97 23.95
CA GLY A 126 -0.03 9.84 24.12
C GLY A 126 -0.54 8.43 23.85
N GLU A 127 0.12 7.68 22.97
CA GLU A 127 -0.16 6.27 22.67
C GLU A 127 0.62 5.29 23.58
N GLY A 128 1.40 5.80 24.54
CA GLY A 128 2.21 4.97 25.45
C GLY A 128 3.48 4.39 24.83
N GLU A 129 3.89 4.87 23.65
CA GLU A 129 5.04 4.37 22.91
C GLU A 129 6.24 5.34 22.99
N LYS A 130 7.46 4.80 22.93
CA LYS A 130 8.68 5.61 22.84
C LYS A 130 9.19 5.68 21.41
N LEU A 131 9.82 6.82 21.08
CA LEU A 131 10.42 7.03 19.76
C LEU A 131 11.45 5.95 19.39
N CYS A 132 12.21 5.44 20.37
CA CYS A 132 13.18 4.36 20.15
C CYS A 132 12.53 3.00 19.81
N GLU A 133 11.28 2.77 20.23
CA GLU A 133 10.50 1.57 19.92
C GLU A 133 9.78 1.70 18.57
N TYR A 134 9.32 2.91 18.25
CA TYR A 134 8.68 3.23 16.97
C TYR A 134 9.62 3.08 15.76
N ILE A 135 10.86 3.57 15.86
CA ILE A 135 11.84 3.57 14.75
C ILE A 135 12.10 2.18 14.13
N PRO A 136 12.33 1.10 14.89
CA PRO A 136 12.47 -0.24 14.31
C PRO A 136 11.13 -0.80 13.82
N ARG A 137 10.00 -0.43 14.46
CA ARG A 137 8.67 -0.95 14.15
C ARG A 137 8.07 -0.38 12.86
N ILE A 138 8.31 0.90 12.57
CA ILE A 138 7.68 1.58 11.42
C ILE A 138 8.09 1.00 10.06
N GLU A 139 9.25 0.35 9.97
CA GLU A 139 9.70 -0.31 8.75
C GLU A 139 9.14 -1.74 8.58
N PHE A 140 8.51 -2.30 9.62
CA PHE A 140 7.88 -3.61 9.55
C PHE A 140 6.70 -3.56 8.57
N THR A 141 6.78 -4.38 7.53
CA THR A 141 5.66 -4.72 6.65
C THR A 141 5.03 -6.00 7.17
N ALA A 142 3.70 -6.07 7.16
CA ALA A 142 3.06 -7.35 7.41
C ALA A 142 3.40 -8.31 6.25
N GLU A 143 3.79 -9.54 6.59
CA GLU A 143 4.13 -10.61 5.62
C GLU A 143 2.87 -11.26 5.05
#